data_AF-A0A523RU69-F1
#
_entry.id   AF-A0A523RU69-F1
#
_cell.length_a   1.000
_cell.length_b   1.000
_cell.length_c   1.000
_cell.angle_alpha   90.00
_cell.angle_beta   90.00
_cell.angle_gamma   90.00
#
_symmetry.space_group_name_H-M   'P 1'
#
loop_
_entity.id
_entity.type
_entity.pdbx_description
1 polymer ?
#
loop_
_entity_poly.entity_id
_entity_poly.type
_entity_poly.pdbx_seq_one_letter_code
_entity_poly.pdbx_strand_id
1 'polypeptide(L)'
;MDPNLISGFLTALIQFGRELSDGNRVHVIDFGAFDICLSMKDNVIVAATVDKVDDGNAAMAVLGEVNTTFSQKYGNMLAEWDGNLEPFESFYSKVDEITKEGRASETKIVVPVLKGKVNAMLVRLGQMSQETYDIAKKCNGKLTTRAIADQLGMHIKEVQKSLIALEEMKILEWKEIG
;
A
#
# COMPACT_ATOMS: atom_id res chain seq x y z
N MET A 1 20.74 -0.11 8.53
CA MET A 1 19.98 0.06 9.80
C MET A 1 20.35 -1.15 10.66
N ASP A 2 20.67 -0.99 11.95
CA ASP A 2 21.18 -2.09 12.79
C ASP A 2 20.05 -3.10 13.12
N PRO A 3 20.15 -4.38 12.71
CA PRO A 3 19.12 -5.39 12.95
C PRO A 3 18.79 -5.60 14.43
N ASN A 4 19.81 -5.51 15.31
CA ASN A 4 19.63 -5.73 16.74
C ASN A 4 18.83 -4.59 17.38
N LEU A 5 19.08 -3.36 16.93
CA LEU A 5 18.35 -2.19 17.40
C LEU A 5 16.88 -2.22 16.97
N ILE A 6 16.61 -2.61 15.72
CA ILE A 6 15.25 -2.76 15.19
C ILE A 6 14.49 -3.86 15.94
N SER A 7 15.14 -5.01 16.14
CA SER A 7 14.61 -6.13 16.92
C SER A 7 14.20 -5.70 18.33
N GLY A 8 15.10 -5.02 19.05
CA GLY A 8 14.82 -4.53 20.39
C GLY A 8 13.67 -3.52 20.44
N PHE A 9 13.64 -2.57 19.50
CA PHE A 9 12.57 -1.58 19.40
C PHE A 9 11.21 -2.21 19.11
N LEU A 10 11.13 -3.09 18.11
CA LEU A 10 9.88 -3.79 17.76
C LEU A 10 9.38 -4.66 18.91
N THR A 11 10.29 -5.35 19.62
CA THR A 11 9.95 -6.16 20.79
C THR A 11 9.31 -5.31 21.89
N ALA A 12 9.92 -4.17 22.22
CA ALA A 12 9.39 -3.24 23.22
C ALA A 12 8.00 -2.70 22.81
N LEU A 13 7.84 -2.34 21.54
CA LEU A 13 6.59 -1.80 21.00
C LEU A 13 5.47 -2.85 20.99
N ILE A 14 5.78 -4.10 20.65
CA ILE A 14 4.85 -5.23 20.72
C ILE A 14 4.45 -5.51 22.16
N GLN A 15 5.40 -5.50 23.09
CA GLN A 15 5.12 -5.70 24.51
C GLN A 15 4.19 -4.62 25.05
N PHE A 16 4.47 -3.36 24.72
CA PHE A 16 3.60 -2.22 25.05
C PHE A 16 2.20 -2.36 24.43
N GLY A 17 2.13 -2.77 23.17
CA GLY A 17 0.86 -3.04 22.48
C GLY A 17 0.01 -4.12 23.14
N ARG A 18 0.63 -5.18 23.66
CA ARG A 18 -0.03 -6.25 24.43
C ARG A 18 -0.54 -5.77 25.79
N GLU A 19 0.16 -4.85 26.43
CA GLU A 19 -0.24 -4.31 27.74
C GLU A 19 -1.41 -3.31 27.64
N LEU A 20 -1.49 -2.56 26.54
CA LEU A 20 -2.56 -1.58 26.31
C LEU A 20 -3.86 -2.16 25.76
N SER A 21 -3.78 -3.31 25.10
CA SER A 21 -4.89 -3.89 24.37
C SER A 21 -5.34 -5.14 25.11
N ASP A 22 -6.53 -5.13 25.71
CA ASP A 22 -7.21 -6.32 26.24
C ASP A 22 -7.46 -7.36 25.11
N GLY A 23 -6.41 -8.05 24.68
CA GLY A 23 -6.46 -9.11 23.67
C GLY A 23 -6.26 -8.70 22.21
N ASN A 24 -6.31 -7.40 21.85
CA ASN A 24 -6.07 -6.98 20.47
C ASN A 24 -4.57 -6.85 20.16
N ARG A 25 -4.07 -7.68 19.25
CA ARG A 25 -2.68 -7.64 18.80
C ARG A 25 -2.45 -6.38 17.95
N VAL A 26 -1.34 -5.68 18.18
CA VAL A 26 -0.91 -4.57 17.31
C VAL A 26 -0.52 -5.16 15.96
N HIS A 27 -1.31 -4.82 14.93
CA HIS A 27 -1.10 -5.31 13.56
C HIS A 27 -0.50 -4.26 12.63
N VAL A 28 -0.69 -2.96 12.93
CA VAL A 28 -0.21 -1.85 12.12
C VAL A 28 0.25 -0.72 13.05
N ILE A 29 1.42 -0.14 12.76
CA ILE A 29 1.96 1.03 13.45
C ILE A 29 2.16 2.13 12.43
N ASP A 30 1.53 3.28 12.67
CA ASP A 30 1.59 4.45 11.79
C ASP A 30 2.83 5.32 12.09
N PHE A 31 3.72 5.46 11.10
CA PHE A 31 4.90 6.34 11.16
C PHE A 31 4.77 7.59 10.27
N GLY A 32 3.58 7.88 9.76
CA GLY A 32 3.27 9.01 8.89
C GLY A 32 3.70 8.81 7.44
N ALA A 33 4.99 8.55 7.20
CA ALA A 33 5.54 8.33 5.85
C ALA A 33 5.26 6.93 5.30
N PHE A 34 5.27 5.93 6.17
CA PHE A 34 4.98 4.52 5.89
C PHE A 34 4.32 3.90 7.12
N ASP A 35 3.71 2.75 6.93
CA ASP A 35 3.18 1.92 8.00
C ASP A 35 4.12 0.74 8.27
N ILE A 36 4.24 0.32 9.53
CA ILE A 36 4.87 -0.96 9.86
C ILE A 36 3.75 -1.96 10.13
N CYS A 37 3.63 -2.95 9.25
CA CYS A 37 2.70 -4.05 9.39
C CYS A 37 3.36 -5.23 10.09
N LEU A 38 2.63 -5.86 11.03
CA LEU A 38 3.11 -6.91 11.90
C LEU A 38 2.19 -8.14 11.84
N SER A 39 2.76 -9.27 11.45
CA SER A 39 2.13 -10.58 11.51
C SER A 39 2.78 -11.41 12.62
N MET A 40 2.01 -11.71 13.66
CA MET A 40 2.46 -12.51 14.81
C MET A 40 1.75 -13.86 14.84
N LYS A 41 2.53 -14.94 14.85
CA LYS A 41 2.05 -16.32 14.98
C LYS A 41 3.05 -17.11 15.81
N ASP A 42 2.55 -17.82 16.81
CA ASP A 42 3.37 -18.55 17.79
C ASP A 42 4.48 -17.65 18.38
N ASN A 43 5.74 -18.06 18.25
CA ASN A 43 6.92 -17.30 18.71
C ASN A 43 7.62 -16.55 17.57
N VAL A 44 6.97 -16.40 16.40
CA VAL A 44 7.54 -15.76 15.21
C VAL A 44 6.80 -14.45 14.91
N ILE A 45 7.59 -13.38 14.78
CA ILE A 45 7.12 -12.05 14.41
C ILE A 45 7.70 -11.76 13.02
N VAL A 46 6.81 -11.46 12.07
CA VAL A 46 7.20 -10.96 10.75
C VAL A 46 6.75 -9.51 10.64
N ALA A 47 7.68 -8.62 10.30
CA ALA A 47 7.46 -7.19 10.17
C ALA A 47 7.86 -6.74 8.76
N ALA A 48 7.08 -5.84 8.17
CA ALA A 48 7.47 -5.13 6.96
C ALA A 48 7.04 -3.67 7.01
N THR A 49 7.81 -2.82 6.35
CA THR A 49 7.41 -1.45 6.04
C THR A 49 6.54 -1.47 4.79
N VAL A 50 5.39 -0.84 4.86
CA VAL A 50 4.40 -0.77 3.79
C VAL A 50 4.14 0.70 3.49
N ASP A 51 4.22 1.08 2.22
CA ASP A 51 3.96 2.47 1.84
C ASP A 51 2.48 2.82 2.03
N LYS A 52 2.18 4.09 2.35
CA LYS A 52 0.81 4.55 2.59
C LYS A 52 -0.14 4.37 1.41
N VAL A 53 0.40 4.14 0.22
CA VAL A 53 -0.34 3.96 -1.03
C VAL A 53 -0.62 2.48 -1.35
N ASP A 54 0.02 1.58 -0.61
CA ASP A 54 -0.16 0.14 -0.77
C ASP A 54 -1.42 -0.36 -0.05
N ASP A 55 -1.90 -1.52 -0.48
CA ASP A 55 -3.01 -2.18 0.18
C ASP A 55 -2.51 -2.87 1.46
N GLY A 56 -2.77 -2.24 2.60
CA GLY A 56 -2.41 -2.78 3.91
C GLY A 56 -3.02 -4.16 4.21
N ASN A 57 -4.19 -4.50 3.66
CA ASN A 57 -4.77 -5.84 3.84
C ASN A 57 -4.01 -6.86 2.99
N ALA A 58 -3.63 -6.51 1.76
CA ALA A 58 -2.80 -7.35 0.91
C ALA A 58 -1.42 -7.58 1.56
N ALA A 59 -0.80 -6.52 2.09
CA ALA A 59 0.44 -6.62 2.84
C ALA A 59 0.30 -7.56 4.06
N MET A 60 -0.75 -7.42 4.85
CA MET A 60 -1.01 -8.31 5.99
C MET A 60 -1.22 -9.77 5.59
N ALA A 61 -1.88 -10.03 4.46
CA ALA A 61 -2.04 -11.39 3.93
C ALA A 61 -0.69 -12.00 3.54
N VAL A 62 0.15 -11.24 2.83
CA VAL A 62 1.50 -11.66 2.43
C VAL A 62 2.37 -11.93 3.65
N LEU A 63 2.36 -11.05 4.67
CA LEU A 63 3.10 -11.28 5.92
C LEU A 63 2.58 -12.49 6.69
N GLY A 64 1.27 -12.77 6.65
CA GLY A 64 0.67 -13.98 7.18
C GLY A 64 1.17 -15.25 6.48
N GLU A 65 1.34 -15.20 5.16
CA GLU A 65 1.88 -16.30 4.35
C GLU A 65 3.38 -16.53 4.64
N VAL A 66 4.19 -15.46 4.71
CA VAL A 66 5.60 -15.55 5.10
C VAL A 66 5.72 -16.20 6.48
N ASN A 67 4.96 -15.71 7.47
CA ASN A 67 5.00 -16.25 8.83
C ASN A 67 4.58 -17.73 8.88
N THR A 68 3.50 -18.08 8.17
CA THR A 68 3.04 -19.47 8.11
C THR A 68 4.07 -20.39 7.45
N THR A 69 4.68 -19.95 6.34
CA THR A 69 5.71 -20.73 5.63
C THR A 69 6.97 -20.90 6.48
N PHE A 70 7.40 -19.85 7.17
CA PHE A 70 8.55 -19.91 8.09
C PHE A 70 8.28 -20.87 9.24
N SER A 71 7.13 -20.73 9.90
CA SER A 71 6.73 -21.56 11.05
C SER A 71 6.56 -23.03 10.67
N GLN A 72 6.04 -23.32 9.48
CA GLN A 72 5.93 -24.70 8.99
C GLN A 72 7.30 -25.34 8.73
N LYS A 73 8.25 -24.56 8.18
CA LYS A 73 9.57 -25.07 7.81
C LYS A 73 10.50 -25.21 9.03
N TYR A 74 10.46 -24.24 9.94
CA TYR A 74 11.43 -24.12 11.02
C TYR A 74 10.84 -24.15 12.44
N GLY A 75 9.51 -24.19 12.59
CA GLY A 75 8.85 -24.08 13.91
C GLY A 75 9.35 -25.08 14.95
N ASN A 76 9.61 -26.33 14.54
CA ASN A 76 10.16 -27.34 15.43
C ASN A 76 11.60 -27.06 15.85
N MET A 77 12.40 -26.45 14.95
CA MET A 77 13.80 -26.09 15.21
C MET A 77 13.90 -24.87 16.14
N LEU A 78 12.90 -23.98 16.12
CA LEU A 78 12.86 -22.80 16.99
C LEU A 78 12.78 -23.14 18.48
N ALA A 79 12.28 -24.32 18.85
CA ALA A 79 12.20 -24.73 20.25
C ALA A 79 13.57 -24.96 20.89
N GLU A 80 14.55 -25.38 20.09
CA GLU A 80 15.92 -25.69 20.51
C GLU A 80 16.93 -24.70 19.89
N TRP A 81 16.45 -23.57 19.37
CA TRP A 81 17.28 -22.63 18.63
C TRP A 81 18.27 -21.92 19.56
N ASP A 82 19.54 -21.97 19.19
CA ASP A 82 20.68 -21.45 19.93
C ASP A 82 21.08 -20.02 19.53
N GLY A 83 20.34 -19.41 18.62
CA GLY A 83 20.65 -18.09 18.06
C GLY A 83 21.41 -18.12 16.73
N ASN A 84 21.81 -19.29 16.21
CA ASN A 84 22.47 -19.38 14.91
C ASN A 84 21.52 -19.05 13.76
N LEU A 85 21.89 -18.08 12.91
CA LEU A 85 21.06 -17.63 11.78
C LEU A 85 21.31 -18.40 10.48
N GLU A 86 22.45 -19.09 10.35
CA GLU A 86 22.83 -19.83 9.13
C GLU A 86 21.72 -20.78 8.62
N PRO A 87 20.99 -21.54 9.47
CA PRO A 87 19.95 -22.44 9.01
C PRO A 87 18.79 -21.73 8.29
N PHE A 88 18.58 -20.43 8.55
CA PHE A 88 17.47 -19.67 7.99
C PHE A 88 17.84 -18.91 6.72
N GLU A 89 19.12 -18.84 6.32
CA GLU A 89 19.53 -18.06 5.14
C GLU A 89 18.82 -18.51 3.87
N SER A 90 18.55 -19.82 3.73
CA SER A 90 17.78 -20.37 2.61
C SER A 90 16.34 -19.84 2.52
N PHE A 91 15.84 -19.19 3.58
CA PHE A 91 14.52 -18.60 3.61
C PHE A 91 14.45 -17.23 2.93
N TYR A 92 15.57 -16.51 2.77
CA TYR A 92 15.55 -15.21 2.09
C TYR A 92 14.94 -15.30 0.70
N SER A 93 15.35 -16.29 -0.10
CA SER A 93 14.76 -16.51 -1.44
C SER A 93 13.27 -16.83 -1.39
N LYS A 94 12.80 -17.46 -0.31
CA LYS A 94 11.37 -17.76 -0.14
C LYS A 94 10.58 -16.52 0.26
N VAL A 95 11.17 -15.62 1.05
CA VAL A 95 10.58 -14.31 1.36
C VAL A 95 10.44 -13.50 0.07
N ASP A 96 11.47 -13.45 -0.77
CA ASP A 96 11.42 -12.73 -2.05
C ASP A 96 10.35 -13.29 -2.99
N GLU A 97 10.22 -14.62 -3.05
CA GLU A 97 9.18 -15.29 -3.84
C GLU A 97 7.77 -14.92 -3.36
N ILE A 98 7.51 -15.02 -2.06
CA ILE A 98 6.19 -14.73 -1.46
C ILE A 98 5.86 -13.24 -1.58
N THR A 99 6.84 -12.37 -1.36
CA THR A 99 6.66 -10.91 -1.43
C THR A 99 6.72 -10.36 -2.86
N LYS A 100 6.97 -11.21 -3.87
CA LYS A 100 7.20 -10.80 -5.27
C LYS A 100 8.23 -9.69 -5.36
N GLU A 101 9.38 -9.87 -4.72
CA GLU A 101 10.46 -8.88 -4.60
C GLU A 101 9.99 -7.56 -3.98
N GLY A 102 9.15 -7.65 -2.94
CA GLY A 102 8.60 -6.49 -2.22
C GLY A 102 7.38 -5.83 -2.88
N ARG A 103 6.87 -6.38 -4.00
CA ARG A 103 5.75 -5.79 -4.77
C ARG A 103 4.39 -6.43 -4.52
N ALA A 104 4.30 -7.42 -3.63
CA ALA A 104 3.06 -8.16 -3.44
C ALA A 104 1.91 -7.33 -2.87
N SER A 105 2.20 -6.19 -2.22
CA SER A 105 1.21 -5.22 -1.71
C SER A 105 1.02 -4.00 -2.59
N GLU A 106 1.79 -3.85 -3.68
CA GLU A 106 1.68 -2.71 -4.58
C GLU A 106 0.28 -2.69 -5.19
N THR A 107 -0.49 -1.66 -4.83
CA THR A 107 -1.76 -1.41 -5.49
C THR A 107 -1.45 -0.92 -6.90
N LYS A 108 -2.02 -1.54 -7.94
CA LYS A 108 -2.00 -0.94 -9.29
C LYS A 108 -2.81 0.35 -9.24
N ILE A 109 -2.15 1.48 -9.07
CA ILE A 109 -2.82 2.77 -8.99
C ILE A 109 -3.10 3.21 -10.42
N VAL A 110 -4.37 3.18 -10.80
CA VAL A 110 -4.79 3.69 -12.11
C VAL A 110 -5.07 5.19 -11.98
N VAL A 111 -4.34 5.98 -12.76
CA VAL A 111 -4.46 7.44 -12.76
C VAL A 111 -4.96 7.96 -14.11
N PRO A 112 -5.88 8.94 -14.11
CA PRO A 112 -6.30 9.63 -15.31
C PRO A 112 -5.19 10.58 -15.81
N VAL A 113 -4.85 10.46 -17.09
CA VAL A 113 -3.92 11.31 -17.84
C VAL A 113 -4.66 11.92 -19.03
N LEU A 114 -4.47 13.22 -19.27
CA LEU A 114 -4.96 13.82 -20.51
C LEU A 114 -4.01 13.55 -21.68
N LYS A 115 -4.56 13.15 -22.83
CA LYS A 115 -3.83 12.98 -24.11
C LYS A 115 -3.33 14.29 -24.73
N GLY A 116 -3.60 15.44 -24.09
CA GLY A 116 -3.25 16.76 -24.58
C GLY A 116 -3.67 17.87 -23.63
N LYS A 117 -3.60 19.12 -24.09
CA LYS A 117 -4.08 20.27 -23.30
C LYS A 117 -5.57 20.47 -23.54
N VAL A 118 -6.37 20.42 -22.47
CA VAL A 118 -7.77 20.83 -22.54
C VAL A 118 -7.85 22.35 -22.66
N ASN A 119 -8.57 22.83 -23.67
CA ASN A 119 -8.68 24.26 -23.98
C ASN A 119 -9.91 24.86 -23.30
N ALA A 120 -9.74 25.99 -22.60
CA ALA A 120 -10.82 26.77 -21.98
C ALA A 120 -11.91 27.22 -22.98
N MET A 121 -11.63 27.24 -24.28
CA MET A 121 -12.66 27.47 -25.31
C MET A 121 -13.78 26.43 -25.27
N LEU A 122 -13.52 25.19 -24.87
CA LEU A 122 -14.56 24.15 -24.79
C LEU A 122 -15.64 24.49 -23.76
N VAL A 123 -15.26 25.17 -22.67
CA VAL A 123 -16.21 25.67 -21.67
C VAL A 123 -17.01 26.85 -22.24
N ARG A 124 -16.34 27.80 -22.90
CA ARG A 124 -17.00 28.97 -23.51
C ARG A 124 -17.97 28.60 -24.63
N LEU A 125 -17.69 27.52 -25.36
CA LEU A 125 -18.55 26.99 -26.42
C LEU A 125 -19.69 26.13 -25.88
N GLY A 126 -19.80 25.94 -24.55
CA GLY A 126 -20.83 25.13 -23.92
C GLY A 126 -20.67 23.62 -24.15
N GLN A 127 -19.52 23.18 -24.68
CA GLN A 127 -19.22 21.77 -24.96
C GLN A 127 -18.70 21.03 -23.73
N MET A 128 -18.31 21.75 -22.68
CA MET A 128 -17.78 21.19 -21.43
C MET A 128 -18.22 22.07 -20.25
N SER A 129 -18.53 21.45 -19.10
CA SER A 129 -18.81 22.22 -17.88
C SER A 129 -17.51 22.74 -17.26
N GLN A 130 -17.63 23.80 -16.45
CA GLN A 130 -16.50 24.34 -15.71
C GLN A 130 -15.90 23.28 -14.75
N GLU A 131 -16.74 22.47 -14.11
CA GLU A 131 -16.35 21.36 -13.24
C GLU A 131 -15.50 20.32 -13.97
N THR A 132 -15.95 19.87 -15.15
CA THR A 132 -15.22 18.89 -15.96
C THR A 132 -13.87 19.46 -16.43
N TYR A 133 -13.81 20.76 -16.74
CA TYR A 133 -12.55 21.43 -17.09
C TYR A 133 -11.56 21.49 -15.92
N ASP A 134 -12.03 21.77 -14.72
CA ASP A 134 -11.18 21.83 -13.52
C ASP A 134 -10.69 20.44 -13.09
N ILE A 135 -11.52 19.40 -13.25
CA ILE A 135 -11.12 17.99 -13.11
C ILE A 135 -10.08 17.63 -14.17
N ALA A 136 -10.29 18.01 -15.43
CA ALA A 136 -9.36 17.72 -16.52
C ALA A 136 -7.98 18.30 -16.23
N LYS A 137 -7.87 19.53 -15.74
CA LYS A 137 -6.58 20.13 -15.34
C LYS A 137 -5.82 19.34 -14.29
N LYS A 138 -6.51 18.56 -13.45
CA LYS A 138 -5.93 17.71 -12.41
C LYS A 138 -5.54 16.32 -12.90
N CYS A 139 -5.99 15.92 -14.10
CA CYS A 139 -5.69 14.63 -14.74
C CYS A 139 -4.28 14.64 -15.38
N ASN A 140 -3.25 14.66 -14.53
CA ASN A 140 -1.84 14.72 -14.93
C ASN A 140 -1.07 13.40 -14.73
N GLY A 141 -1.77 12.30 -14.43
CA GLY A 141 -1.14 11.02 -14.12
C GLY A 141 -0.45 10.92 -12.76
N LYS A 142 -0.74 11.84 -11.84
CA LYS A 142 -0.22 11.78 -10.45
C LYS A 142 -1.29 11.59 -9.40
N LEU A 143 -2.55 11.90 -9.73
CA LEU A 143 -3.67 11.90 -8.80
C LEU A 143 -4.66 10.83 -9.20
N THR A 144 -5.14 10.05 -8.22
CA THR A 144 -6.25 9.12 -8.41
C THR A 144 -7.58 9.87 -8.49
N THR A 145 -8.63 9.23 -8.99
CA THR A 145 -9.99 9.79 -8.97
C THR A 145 -10.43 10.27 -7.59
N ARG A 146 -10.04 9.54 -6.54
CA ARG A 146 -10.32 9.91 -5.15
C ARG A 146 -9.54 11.15 -4.73
N ALA A 147 -8.24 11.20 -5.00
CA ALA A 147 -7.41 12.36 -4.68
C ALA A 147 -7.86 13.63 -5.43
N ILE A 148 -8.36 13.49 -6.66
CA ILE A 148 -8.96 14.59 -7.42
C ILE A 148 -10.25 15.08 -6.74
N ALA A 149 -11.11 14.16 -6.30
CA ALA A 149 -12.34 14.49 -5.57
C ALA A 149 -12.05 15.25 -4.26
N ASP A 150 -11.09 14.74 -3.47
CA ASP A 150 -10.69 15.37 -2.22
C ASP A 150 -10.08 16.76 -2.44
N GLN A 151 -9.23 16.94 -3.46
CA GLN A 151 -8.65 18.25 -3.78
C GLN A 151 -9.66 19.28 -4.27
N LEU A 152 -10.71 18.84 -4.95
CA LEU A 152 -11.74 19.73 -5.49
C LEU A 152 -12.93 19.88 -4.53
N GLY A 153 -12.96 19.16 -3.41
CA GLY A 153 -14.09 19.14 -2.48
C GLY A 153 -15.37 18.58 -3.12
N MET A 154 -15.23 17.71 -4.12
CA MET A 154 -16.34 17.17 -4.90
C MET A 154 -16.68 15.74 -4.47
N HIS A 155 -17.92 15.31 -4.74
CA HIS A 155 -18.25 13.90 -4.55
C HIS A 155 -17.57 13.03 -5.63
N ILE A 156 -17.03 11.88 -5.23
CA ILE A 156 -16.38 10.91 -6.14
C ILE A 156 -17.26 10.58 -7.36
N LYS A 157 -18.58 10.47 -7.18
CA LYS A 157 -19.52 10.19 -8.28
C LYS A 157 -19.52 11.27 -9.35
N GLU A 158 -19.38 12.54 -8.97
CA GLU A 158 -19.33 13.67 -9.91
C GLU A 158 -18.01 13.70 -10.66
N VAL A 159 -16.91 13.40 -9.97
CA VAL A 159 -15.59 13.26 -10.59
C VAL A 159 -15.58 12.11 -11.58
N GLN A 160 -16.13 10.94 -11.22
CA GLN A 160 -16.27 9.81 -12.13
C GLN A 160 -17.09 10.18 -13.37
N LYS A 161 -18.23 10.85 -13.21
CA LYS A 161 -19.06 11.29 -14.34
C LYS A 161 -18.29 12.20 -15.29
N SER A 162 -17.50 13.13 -14.75
CA SER A 162 -16.65 14.01 -15.56
C SER A 162 -15.51 13.26 -16.25
N LEU A 163 -14.87 12.30 -15.58
CA LEU A 163 -13.83 11.46 -16.19
C LEU A 163 -14.38 10.62 -17.34
N ILE A 164 -15.58 10.05 -17.17
CA ILE A 164 -16.29 9.32 -18.25
C ILE A 164 -16.54 10.24 -19.44
N ALA A 165 -17.02 11.46 -19.21
CA ALA A 165 -17.22 12.43 -20.30
C ALA A 165 -15.91 12.78 -21.04
N LEU A 166 -14.79 12.92 -20.31
CA LEU A 166 -13.47 13.15 -20.91
C LEU A 166 -12.97 11.93 -21.70
N GLU A 167 -13.33 10.72 -21.27
CA GLU A 167 -13.03 9.47 -21.96
C GLU A 167 -13.86 9.31 -23.24
N GLU A 168 -15.16 9.63 -23.20
CA GLU A 168 -16.04 9.68 -24.38
C GLU A 168 -15.55 10.69 -25.42
N MET A 169 -15.02 11.83 -24.96
CA MET A 169 -14.34 12.83 -25.79
C MET A 169 -12.98 12.38 -26.34
N LYS A 170 -12.50 11.18 -25.97
CA LYS A 170 -11.21 10.60 -26.35
C LYS A 170 -9.99 11.45 -25.96
N ILE A 171 -10.15 12.33 -24.98
CA ILE A 171 -9.07 13.21 -24.48
C ILE A 171 -8.45 12.69 -23.18
N LEU A 172 -9.02 11.64 -22.58
CA LEU A 172 -8.50 10.96 -21.40
C LEU A 172 -7.88 9.60 -21.75
N GLU A 173 -6.83 9.23 -21.04
CA GLU A 173 -6.29 7.88 -20.96
C GLU A 173 -6.04 7.48 -19.51
N TRP A 174 -6.20 6.20 -19.23
CA TRP A 174 -5.89 5.62 -17.93
C TRP A 174 -4.49 5.02 -17.98
N LYS A 175 -3.62 5.45 -17.07
CA LYS A 175 -2.27 4.92 -16.96
C LYS A 175 -2.15 4.16 -15.64
N GLU A 176 -1.64 2.94 -15.71
CA GLU A 176 -1.19 2.23 -14.51
C GLU A 176 0.14 2.85 -14.07
N ILE A 177 0.18 3.31 -12.82
CA ILE A 177 1.42 3.64 -12.13
C ILE A 177 1.63 2.62 -11.01
N GLY A 178 2.83 2.03 -11.00
CA GLY A 178 3.35 1.01 -10.11
C GLY A 178 4.84 0.98 -10.34
#